data_AF-A0A353ZS71-F1
#
_entry.id   AF-A0A353ZS71-F1
#
_cell.length_a   1.000
_cell.length_b   1.000
_cell.length_c   1.000
_cell.angle_alpha   90.00
_cell.angle_beta   90.00
_cell.angle_gamma   90.00
#
_symmetry.space_group_name_H-M   'P 1'
#
loop_
_entity.id
_entity.type
_entity.pdbx_description
1 polymer ?
#
loop_
_entity_poly.entity_id
_entity_poly.type
_entity_poly.pdbx_seq_one_letter_code
_entity_poly.pdbx_strand_id
1 'polypeptide(L)'
;RADTVELWNKVSTVEDAEWTRRYHSLDIAEKAFGGSVEITLNDGTVITDEIAVADAHPLGARPFARQQYINKFRTLAAGLVAEEEIERFLAAAESLPDLGPGELDQLNITAAPGVIDLSNAPAGLF
;
A
#
# COMPACT_ATOMS: atom_id res chain seq x y z
N ARG A 1 -0.61 -18.22 -14.64
CA ARG A 1 -1.50 -18.97 -15.55
C ARG A 1 -1.32 -18.41 -16.96
N ALA A 2 -1.48 -19.21 -18.02
CA ALA A 2 -1.18 -18.77 -19.40
C ALA A 2 -2.14 -17.68 -19.91
N ASP A 3 -3.43 -17.80 -19.56
CA ASP A 3 -4.48 -16.81 -19.81
C ASP A 3 -4.14 -15.41 -19.27
N THR A 4 -3.59 -15.31 -18.05
CA THR A 4 -3.16 -14.04 -17.45
C THR A 4 -2.02 -13.39 -18.24
N VAL A 5 -1.06 -14.18 -18.72
CA VAL A 5 0.07 -13.66 -19.50
C VAL A 5 -0.39 -13.17 -20.87
N GLU A 6 -1.30 -13.90 -21.52
CA GLU A 6 -1.91 -13.47 -22.78
C GLU A 6 -2.63 -12.13 -22.63
N LEU A 7 -3.37 -11.95 -21.53
CA LEU A 7 -4.03 -10.68 -21.23
C LEU A 7 -3.03 -9.54 -21.02
N TRP A 8 -1.95 -9.76 -20.25
CA TRP A 8 -0.92 -8.75 -20.04
C TRP A 8 -0.27 -8.26 -21.33
N ASN A 9 -0.05 -9.16 -22.30
CA ASN A 9 0.50 -8.78 -23.60
C ASN A 9 -0.44 -7.89 -24.44
N LYS A 10 -1.71 -7.74 -24.04
CA LYS A 10 -2.69 -6.84 -24.69
C LYS A 10 -2.78 -5.47 -24.01
N VAL A 11 -2.10 -5.26 -22.88
CA VAL A 11 -2.12 -3.99 -22.15
C VAL A 11 -1.08 -3.05 -22.74
N SER A 12 -1.50 -1.83 -23.07
CA SER A 12 -0.61 -0.71 -23.41
C SER A 12 -0.78 0.41 -22.40
N THR A 13 0.34 1.00 -21.96
CA THR A 13 0.33 2.19 -21.10
C THR A 13 0.73 3.40 -21.92
N VAL A 14 -0.06 4.46 -21.81
CA VAL A 14 0.21 5.75 -22.45
C VAL A 14 0.25 6.84 -21.38
N GLU A 15 1.10 7.83 -21.59
CA GLU A 15 1.07 9.06 -20.79
C GLU A 15 0.04 10.02 -21.38
N ASP A 16 -0.75 10.62 -20.51
CA ASP A 16 -1.70 11.68 -20.86
C ASP A 16 -1.29 12.98 -20.16
N ALA A 17 -1.16 14.07 -20.92
CA ALA A 17 -0.64 15.33 -20.43
C ALA A 17 -1.49 15.95 -19.32
N GLU A 18 -2.81 15.72 -19.33
CA GLU A 18 -3.71 16.22 -18.29
C GLU A 18 -3.53 15.44 -16.98
N TRP A 19 -3.35 14.12 -17.05
CA TRP A 19 -2.99 13.31 -15.87
C TRP A 19 -1.64 13.73 -15.28
N THR A 20 -0.62 13.96 -16.12
CA THR A 20 0.68 14.48 -15.67
C THR A 20 0.55 15.86 -15.02
N ARG A 21 -0.25 16.77 -15.59
CA ARG A 21 -0.52 18.09 -14.99
C ARG A 21 -1.16 17.94 -13.60
N ARG A 22 -2.20 17.11 -13.47
CA ARG A 22 -2.90 16.87 -12.19
C ARG A 22 -1.98 16.25 -11.15
N TYR A 23 -1.11 15.32 -11.53
CA TYR A 23 -0.12 14.72 -10.64
C TYR A 23 0.77 15.77 -9.96
N HIS A 24 1.20 16.77 -10.72
CA HIS A 24 2.08 17.84 -10.24
C HIS A 24 1.36 19.02 -9.59
N SER A 25 0.02 19.05 -9.56
CA SER A 25 -0.72 20.15 -8.96
C SER A 25 -0.42 20.30 -7.46
N LEU A 26 -0.38 21.56 -7.01
CA LEU A 26 -0.33 21.91 -5.58
C LEU A 26 -1.73 22.13 -5.00
N ASP A 27 -2.75 22.29 -5.86
CA ASP A 27 -4.14 22.31 -5.44
C ASP A 27 -4.60 20.88 -5.17
N ILE A 28 -4.95 20.61 -3.91
CA ILE A 28 -5.41 19.29 -3.45
C ILE A 28 -6.70 18.87 -4.16
N ALA A 29 -7.54 19.82 -4.56
CA ALA A 29 -8.79 19.52 -5.27
C ALA A 29 -8.52 19.05 -6.72
N GLU A 30 -7.41 19.47 -7.33
CA GLU A 30 -7.03 19.04 -8.68
C GLU A 30 -6.13 17.81 -8.70
N LYS A 31 -5.37 17.62 -7.60
CA LYS A 31 -4.31 16.63 -7.54
C LYS A 31 -4.84 15.20 -7.71
N ALA A 32 -4.22 14.46 -8.61
CA ALA A 32 -4.63 13.10 -8.94
C ALA A 32 -3.42 12.17 -9.06
N PHE A 33 -3.59 10.95 -8.60
CA PHE A 33 -2.57 9.89 -8.61
C PHE A 33 -3.09 8.58 -9.23
N GLY A 34 -4.28 8.61 -9.82
CA GLY A 34 -4.88 7.46 -10.50
C GLY A 34 -4.71 7.53 -12.01
N GLY A 35 -5.72 7.12 -12.74
CA GLY A 35 -5.70 7.05 -14.20
C GLY A 35 -7.03 6.58 -14.76
N SER A 36 -7.08 6.49 -16.09
CA SER A 36 -8.19 5.92 -16.85
C SER A 36 -7.76 4.59 -17.48
N VAL A 37 -8.72 3.68 -17.63
CA VAL A 37 -8.55 2.39 -18.29
C VAL A 37 -9.64 2.25 -19.35
N GLU A 38 -9.24 1.87 -20.55
CA GLU A 38 -10.14 1.51 -21.64
C GLU A 38 -9.94 0.05 -22.04
N ILE A 39 -11.02 -0.71 -22.13
CA ILE A 39 -11.03 -2.10 -22.58
C ILE A 39 -11.90 -2.19 -23.83
N THR A 40 -11.27 -2.46 -24.97
CA THR A 40 -11.97 -2.75 -26.23
C THR A 40 -12.28 -4.24 -26.33
N LEU A 41 -13.56 -4.60 -26.38
CA LEU A 41 -14.04 -5.96 -26.55
C LEU A 41 -13.99 -6.40 -28.03
N ASN A 42 -14.08 -7.72 -28.26
CA ASN A 42 -14.01 -8.29 -29.62
C ASN A 42 -15.15 -7.84 -30.55
N ASP A 43 -16.27 -7.38 -30.00
CA ASP A 43 -17.39 -6.82 -30.77
C ASP A 43 -17.24 -5.31 -31.06
N GLY A 44 -16.14 -4.70 -30.62
CA GLY A 44 -15.85 -3.28 -30.77
C GLY A 44 -16.38 -2.40 -29.63
N THR A 45 -17.10 -2.95 -28.65
CA THR A 45 -17.55 -2.19 -27.47
C THR A 45 -16.35 -1.72 -26.65
N VAL A 46 -16.38 -0.48 -26.16
CA VAL A 46 -15.35 0.07 -25.27
C VAL A 46 -15.94 0.24 -23.88
N ILE A 47 -15.27 -0.33 -22.88
CA ILE A 47 -15.54 -0.11 -21.47
C ILE A 47 -14.47 0.87 -20.96
N THR A 48 -14.88 2.03 -20.49
CA THR A 48 -13.99 3.04 -19.90
C THR A 48 -14.32 3.21 -18.43
N ASP A 49 -13.29 3.24 -17.58
CA ASP A 49 -13.42 3.61 -16.17
C ASP A 49 -12.20 4.42 -15.73
N GLU A 50 -12.37 5.28 -14.73
CA GLU A 50 -11.30 6.11 -14.21
C GLU A 50 -11.44 6.38 -12.71
N ILE A 51 -10.30 6.50 -12.05
CA ILE A 51 -10.24 6.97 -10.66
C ILE A 51 -9.16 8.04 -10.55
N ALA A 52 -9.47 9.15 -9.89
CA ALA A 52 -8.50 10.23 -9.68
C ALA A 52 -7.48 9.88 -8.59
N VAL A 53 -7.90 9.12 -7.58
CA VAL A 53 -7.08 8.65 -6.46
C VAL A 53 -7.55 7.25 -6.07
N ALA A 54 -6.66 6.45 -5.47
CA ALA A 54 -7.03 5.13 -4.96
C ALA A 54 -8.16 5.23 -3.92
N ASP A 55 -9.01 4.21 -3.82
CA ASP A 55 -10.13 4.15 -2.86
C ASP A 55 -9.72 4.52 -1.43
N ALA A 56 -8.55 4.05 -0.98
CA ALA A 56 -8.04 4.27 0.38
C ALA A 56 -7.53 5.70 0.64
N HIS A 57 -7.37 6.53 -0.39
CA HIS A 57 -6.94 7.92 -0.25
C HIS A 57 -7.97 8.73 0.57
N PRO A 58 -7.58 9.80 1.29
CA PRO A 58 -8.52 10.66 2.02
C PRO A 58 -9.68 11.23 1.19
N LEU A 59 -9.47 11.38 -0.12
CA LEU A 59 -10.47 11.82 -1.12
C LEU A 59 -11.03 10.67 -1.98
N GLY A 60 -10.67 9.42 -1.66
CA GLY A 60 -11.10 8.22 -2.40
C GLY A 60 -12.49 7.74 -1.97
N ALA A 61 -12.99 6.71 -2.66
CA ALA A 61 -14.33 6.17 -2.40
C ALA A 61 -14.45 5.43 -1.06
N ARG A 62 -13.34 4.93 -0.50
CA ARG A 62 -13.29 4.19 0.79
C ARG A 62 -12.05 4.60 1.60
N PRO A 63 -11.99 5.85 2.10
CA PRO A 63 -10.81 6.37 2.77
C PRO A 63 -10.39 5.47 3.93
N PHE A 64 -9.11 5.15 4.01
CA PHE A 64 -8.58 4.41 5.14
C PHE A 64 -8.48 5.33 6.36
N ALA A 65 -9.14 4.94 7.44
CA ALA A 65 -8.94 5.51 8.76
C ALA A 65 -8.05 4.58 9.60
N ARG A 66 -7.82 4.97 10.85
CA ARG A 66 -6.92 4.27 11.78
C ARG A 66 -7.20 2.77 11.88
N GLN A 67 -8.47 2.38 12.00
CA GLN A 67 -8.86 0.97 12.15
C GLN A 67 -8.51 0.13 10.93
N GLN A 68 -8.60 0.69 9.71
CA GLN A 68 -8.20 -0.01 8.49
C GLN A 68 -6.69 -0.27 8.46
N TYR A 69 -5.88 0.68 8.91
CA TYR A 69 -4.43 0.49 9.03
C TYR A 69 -4.05 -0.54 10.09
N ILE A 70 -4.69 -0.51 11.27
CA ILE A 70 -4.49 -1.52 12.33
C ILE A 70 -4.84 -2.91 11.80
N ASN A 71 -6.00 -3.07 11.16
CA ASN A 71 -6.42 -4.35 10.61
C ASN A 71 -5.47 -4.85 9.50
N LYS A 72 -5.03 -3.96 8.61
CA LYS A 72 -4.04 -4.29 7.58
C LYS A 72 -2.72 -4.77 8.22
N PHE A 73 -2.25 -4.06 9.24
CA PHE A 73 -1.03 -4.45 9.97
C PHE A 73 -1.16 -5.85 10.58
N ARG A 74 -2.22 -6.10 11.37
CA ARG A 74 -2.49 -7.43 11.95
C ARG A 74 -2.56 -8.53 10.90
N THR A 75 -3.25 -8.27 9.79
CA THR A 75 -3.39 -9.23 8.69
C THR A 75 -2.05 -9.59 8.06
N LEU A 76 -1.18 -8.60 7.84
CA LEU A 76 0.15 -8.84 7.25
C LEU A 76 1.14 -9.44 8.26
N ALA A 77 0.99 -9.14 9.55
CA ALA A 77 1.86 -9.62 10.62
C ALA A 77 1.48 -11.03 11.12
N ALA A 78 0.26 -11.49 10.85
CA ALA A 78 -0.24 -12.78 11.31
C ALA A 78 0.70 -13.94 10.93
N GLY A 79 1.18 -14.67 11.93
CA GLY A 79 2.11 -15.78 11.77
C GLY A 79 3.57 -15.38 11.52
N LEU A 80 3.87 -14.09 11.36
CA LEU A 80 5.22 -13.54 11.20
C LEU A 80 5.73 -12.84 12.46
N VAL A 81 4.81 -12.32 13.28
CA VAL A 81 5.08 -11.56 14.49
C VAL A 81 4.20 -12.15 15.61
N ALA A 82 4.72 -12.24 16.83
CA ALA A 82 3.92 -12.69 17.98
C ALA A 82 2.80 -11.68 18.28
N GLU A 83 1.64 -12.15 18.75
CA GLU A 83 0.48 -11.27 19.00
C GLU A 83 0.81 -10.20 20.04
N GLU A 84 1.58 -10.56 21.08
CA GLU A 84 2.01 -9.62 22.12
C GLU A 84 2.93 -8.52 21.57
N GLU A 85 3.75 -8.86 20.57
CA GLU A 85 4.64 -7.91 19.90
C GLU A 85 3.86 -6.98 18.95
N ILE A 86 2.82 -7.50 18.28
CA ILE A 86 1.85 -6.68 17.51
C ILE A 86 1.20 -5.65 18.43
N GLU A 87 0.69 -6.06 19.60
CA GLU A 87 0.07 -5.15 20.57
C GLU A 87 1.06 -4.12 21.11
N ARG A 88 2.29 -4.54 21.47
CA ARG A 88 3.33 -3.64 21.97
C ARG A 88 3.67 -2.55 20.93
N PHE A 89 3.89 -2.95 19.68
CA PHE A 89 4.18 -2.00 18.60
C PHE A 89 3.00 -1.05 18.37
N LEU A 90 1.77 -1.58 18.31
CA LEU A 90 0.59 -0.75 18.11
C LEU A 90 0.46 0.28 19.23
N ALA A 91 0.58 -0.13 20.50
CA ALA A 91 0.54 0.77 21.64
C ALA A 91 1.57 1.90 21.53
N ALA A 92 2.83 1.57 21.21
CA ALA A 92 3.88 2.58 21.02
C ALA A 92 3.59 3.53 19.84
N ALA A 93 3.06 3.01 18.73
CA ALA A 93 2.67 3.83 17.58
C ALA A 93 1.45 4.73 17.88
N GLU A 94 0.55 4.32 18.79
CA GLU A 94 -0.56 5.17 19.24
C GLU A 94 -0.12 6.29 20.19
N SER A 95 0.90 6.03 21.01
CA SER A 95 1.45 6.97 21.99
C SER A 95 2.70 7.71 21.51
N LEU A 96 2.95 7.77 20.19
CA LEU A 96 4.18 8.33 19.62
C LEU A 96 4.58 9.71 20.19
N PRO A 97 3.67 10.69 20.37
CA PRO A 97 4.03 11.99 20.93
C PRO A 97 4.50 11.95 22.39
N ASP A 98 4.15 10.90 23.12
CA ASP A 98 4.41 10.73 24.54
C ASP A 98 5.64 9.86 24.83
N LEU A 99 6.25 9.27 23.79
CA LEU A 99 7.47 8.45 23.93
C LEU A 99 8.66 9.31 24.40
N GLY A 100 9.29 8.87 25.48
CA GLY A 100 10.46 9.48 26.07
C GLY A 100 11.80 9.04 25.45
N PRO A 101 12.91 9.61 25.93
CA PRO A 101 14.25 9.18 25.53
C PRO A 101 14.45 7.68 25.80
N GLY A 102 14.90 6.95 24.78
CA GLY A 102 15.15 5.50 24.87
C GLY A 102 13.94 4.62 24.60
N GLU A 103 12.78 5.18 24.22
CA GLU A 103 11.56 4.41 23.94
C GLU A 103 11.24 4.29 22.44
N LEU A 104 12.00 4.96 21.56
CA LEU A 104 11.77 4.92 20.11
C LEU A 104 12.11 3.56 19.47
N ASP A 105 12.90 2.73 20.14
CA ASP A 105 13.18 1.36 19.73
C ASP A 105 11.89 0.51 19.67
N GLN A 106 10.89 0.86 20.47
CA GLN A 106 9.56 0.25 20.47
C GLN A 106 8.81 0.44 19.14
N LEU A 107 9.25 1.35 18.26
CA LEU A 107 8.69 1.51 16.91
C LEU A 107 9.31 0.54 15.89
N ASN A 108 10.21 -0.34 16.32
CA ASN A 108 10.62 -1.51 15.55
C ASN A 108 9.77 -2.71 15.95
N ILE A 109 9.75 -3.74 15.10
CA ILE A 109 9.01 -4.98 15.33
C ILE A 109 9.99 -6.16 15.30
N THR A 110 9.79 -7.09 16.21
CA THR A 110 10.53 -8.35 16.27
C THR A 110 9.75 -9.47 15.57
N ALA A 111 10.36 -10.13 14.59
CA ALA A 111 9.75 -11.31 13.98
C ALA A 111 9.65 -12.47 14.97
N ALA A 112 8.63 -13.31 14.82
CA ALA A 112 8.48 -14.51 15.63
C ALA A 112 9.67 -15.47 15.45
N PRO A 113 10.00 -16.30 16.46
CA PRO A 113 11.09 -17.25 16.37
C PRO A 113 11.00 -18.14 15.13
N GLY A 114 12.10 -18.26 14.39
CA GLY A 114 12.19 -19.10 13.19
C GLY A 114 11.61 -18.48 11.91
N VAL A 115 11.03 -17.28 11.95
CA VAL A 115 10.58 -16.56 10.75
C VAL A 115 11.76 -15.99 9.96
N ILE A 116 12.77 -15.49 10.67
CA ILE A 116 14.01 -14.99 10.08
C ILE A 116 15.12 -16.01 10.34
N ASP A 117 15.70 -16.56 9.29
CA ASP A 117 16.93 -17.37 9.34
C ASP A 117 18.15 -16.48 9.11
N LEU A 118 18.73 -16.01 10.21
CA LEU A 118 19.93 -15.18 10.16
C LEU A 118 21.16 -15.95 9.66
N SER A 119 21.16 -17.28 9.70
CA SER A 119 22.29 -18.09 9.21
C SER A 119 22.42 -18.09 7.68
N ASN A 120 21.32 -17.79 6.99
CA ASN A 120 21.25 -17.68 5.54
C ASN A 120 20.94 -16.24 5.08
N ALA A 121 21.11 -15.25 5.97
CA ALA A 121 20.91 -13.86 5.63
C ALA A 121 22.01 -13.38 4.66
N PRO A 122 21.68 -12.58 3.63
CA PRO A 122 22.68 -11.95 2.77
C PRO A 122 23.69 -11.16 3.63
N ALA A 123 24.96 -11.06 3.27
CA ALA A 123 25.88 -10.21 4.05
C ALA A 123 25.47 -8.72 3.93
N GLY A 124 25.15 -8.06 5.05
CA GLY A 124 24.68 -6.66 5.07
C GLY A 124 24.06 -6.23 6.41
N LEU A 125 23.51 -5.01 6.47
CA LEU A 125 22.79 -4.51 7.63
C LEU A 125 21.40 -5.15 7.71
N PHE A 126 21.12 -5.85 8.81
CA PHE A 126 19.79 -6.20 9.32
C PHE A 126 19.64 -5.64 10.73
#